data_AF-A0A9W3DJH4-F1
#
_entry.id   AF-A0A9W3DJH4-F1
#
_cell.length_a   1.000
_cell.length_b   1.000
_cell.length_c   1.000
_cell.angle_alpha   90.00
_cell.angle_beta   90.00
_cell.angle_gamma   90.00
#
_symmetry.space_group_name_H-M   'P 1'
#
loop_
_entity.id
_entity.type
_entity.pdbx_description
1 polymer ?
#
loop_
_entity_poly.entity_id
_entity_poly.type
_entity_poly.pdbx_seq_one_letter_code
_entity_poly.pdbx_strand_id
1 'polypeptide(L)'
;MRQWGMIQGCELCGERDETRDHLFFACPFAYSIWEGPARWLLGNGVNPDWQWTVQKLQRMGTKGIDSCLARLYFQACIYLIWRERNSRRHHQPRNSVVQLQRLTDKAMRNKIYSLKYPTDHRLGGMLRRWFEVTM
;
A
#
# COMPACT_ATOMS: atom_id res chain seq x y z
N MET A 1 -15.54 -5.48 17.53
CA MET A 1 -14.77 -4.70 18.53
C MET A 1 -15.45 -3.39 18.92
N ARG A 2 -15.96 -2.55 17.99
CA ARG A 2 -16.84 -1.42 18.36
C ARG A 2 -18.15 -1.84 19.05
N GLN A 3 -18.65 -3.04 18.74
CA GLN A 3 -19.78 -3.67 19.44
C GLN A 3 -19.57 -3.88 20.95
N TRP A 4 -18.35 -3.77 21.46
CA TRP A 4 -18.03 -3.91 22.89
C TRP A 4 -17.85 -2.56 23.61
N GLY A 5 -18.23 -1.44 22.98
CA GLY A 5 -18.17 -0.10 23.59
C GLY A 5 -16.76 0.51 23.71
N MET A 6 -15.72 -0.17 23.23
CA MET A 6 -14.36 0.35 23.23
C MET A 6 -14.08 1.15 21.95
N ILE A 7 -13.88 2.46 22.11
CA ILE A 7 -13.28 3.32 21.08
C ILE A 7 -11.82 2.87 20.93
N GLN A 8 -11.44 2.43 19.74
CA GLN A 8 -10.05 2.04 19.43
C GLN A 8 -9.43 3.14 18.59
N GLY A 9 -8.47 3.82 19.20
CA GLY A 9 -7.62 4.77 18.49
C GLY A 9 -6.76 4.06 17.45
N CYS A 10 -6.30 4.84 16.48
CA CYS A 10 -5.37 4.37 15.47
C CYS A 10 -3.97 4.25 16.08
N GLU A 11 -3.46 3.02 16.19
CA GLU A 11 -2.10 2.75 16.73
C GLU A 11 -0.98 3.30 15.83
N LEU A 12 -1.31 3.75 14.62
CA LEU A 12 -0.35 4.28 13.66
C LEU A 12 -0.10 5.78 13.84
N CYS A 13 -1.16 6.58 13.98
CA CYS A 13 -1.08 8.05 14.08
C CYS A 13 -1.67 8.64 15.37
N GLY A 14 -2.28 7.84 16.24
CA GLY A 14 -2.85 8.29 17.51
C GLY A 14 -4.23 8.92 17.42
N GLU A 15 -4.86 8.94 16.24
CA GLU A 15 -6.24 9.45 16.08
C GLU A 15 -7.25 8.65 16.89
N ARG A 16 -8.32 9.30 17.34
CA ARG A 16 -9.28 8.69 18.30
C ARG A 16 -10.12 7.57 17.72
N ASP A 17 -10.48 7.67 16.44
CA ASP A 17 -11.39 6.73 15.79
C ASP A 17 -10.73 6.00 14.62
N GLU A 18 -10.28 4.76 14.85
CA GLU A 18 -9.79 3.89 13.77
C GLU A 18 -10.98 3.28 13.00
N THR A 19 -11.20 3.72 11.75
CA THR A 19 -12.06 3.05 10.75
C THR A 19 -11.18 2.32 9.72
N ARG A 20 -11.79 1.50 8.84
CA ARG A 20 -11.09 0.94 7.67
C ARG A 20 -10.46 2.03 6.80
N ASP A 21 -11.26 3.04 6.47
CA ASP A 21 -10.87 4.10 5.55
C ASP A 21 -9.75 4.95 6.16
N HIS A 22 -9.85 5.22 7.47
CA HIS A 22 -8.77 5.78 8.25
C HIS A 22 -7.51 4.90 8.20
N LEU A 23 -7.60 3.63 8.59
CA LEU A 23 -6.43 2.74 8.71
C LEU A 23 -5.59 2.68 7.41
N PHE A 24 -6.23 2.61 6.24
CA PHE A 24 -5.50 2.35 5.00
C PHE A 24 -5.08 3.60 4.22
N PHE A 25 -5.91 4.64 4.16
CA PHE A 25 -5.62 5.80 3.28
C PHE A 25 -5.82 7.16 3.94
N ALA A 26 -6.70 7.33 4.92
CA ALA A 26 -6.88 8.61 5.60
C ALA A 26 -5.95 8.80 6.83
N CYS A 27 -5.29 7.74 7.32
CA CYS A 27 -4.26 7.84 8.35
C CYS A 27 -2.98 8.44 7.73
N PRO A 28 -2.42 9.54 8.28
CA PRO A 28 -1.22 10.17 7.71
C PRO A 28 -0.02 9.23 7.61
N PHE A 29 0.14 8.33 8.58
CA PHE A 29 1.20 7.32 8.58
C PHE A 29 1.02 6.35 7.40
N ALA A 30 -0.20 5.82 7.23
CA ALA A 30 -0.53 4.90 6.15
C ALA A 30 -0.44 5.58 4.77
N TYR A 31 -0.97 6.79 4.65
CA TYR A 31 -0.95 7.59 3.43
C TYR A 31 0.48 7.89 2.98
N SER A 32 1.39 8.22 3.90
CA SER A 32 2.80 8.47 3.57
C SER A 32 3.50 7.25 2.95
N ILE A 33 3.03 6.03 3.27
CA ILE A 33 3.58 4.81 2.67
C ILE A 33 3.03 4.62 1.27
N TRP A 34 1.76 4.94 1.04
CA TRP A 34 1.00 4.76 -0.19
C TRP A 34 1.29 5.80 -1.28
N GLU A 35 1.34 7.08 -0.89
CA GLU A 35 1.20 8.21 -1.81
C GLU A 35 2.26 8.25 -2.91
N GLY A 36 3.53 8.02 -2.59
CA GLY A 36 4.66 8.16 -3.51
C GLY A 36 4.51 7.31 -4.78
N PRO A 37 4.61 5.97 -4.67
CA PRO A 37 4.42 5.09 -5.81
C PRO A 37 2.99 5.15 -6.39
N ALA A 38 1.96 5.37 -5.56
CA ALA A 38 0.59 5.46 -6.06
C ALA A 38 0.40 6.65 -7.02
N ARG A 39 1.04 7.79 -6.78
CA ARG A 39 0.94 8.98 -7.64
C ARG A 39 1.46 8.70 -9.05
N TRP A 40 2.54 7.95 -9.17
CA TRP A 40 3.10 7.57 -10.46
C TRP A 40 2.29 6.48 -11.18
N LEU A 41 1.67 5.56 -10.43
CA LEU A 41 0.92 4.43 -10.98
C LEU A 41 -0.55 4.76 -11.31
N LEU A 42 -1.18 5.66 -10.53
CA LEU A 42 -2.58 6.04 -10.66
C LEU A 42 -2.79 7.42 -11.30
N GLY A 43 -1.72 8.23 -11.39
CA GLY A 43 -1.73 9.59 -11.90
C GLY A 43 -1.87 10.66 -10.82
N ASN A 44 -1.82 11.93 -11.27
CA ASN A 44 -1.97 13.09 -10.39
C ASN A 44 -3.36 13.11 -9.73
N GLY A 45 -3.40 13.38 -8.42
CA GLY A 45 -4.65 13.44 -7.64
C GLY A 45 -5.01 12.14 -6.91
N VAL A 46 -4.01 11.38 -6.42
CA VAL A 46 -4.25 10.30 -5.46
C VAL A 46 -5.02 10.86 -4.27
N ASN A 47 -6.14 10.25 -3.95
CA ASN A 47 -7.03 10.67 -2.88
C ASN A 47 -6.88 9.72 -1.67
N PRO A 48 -6.83 10.24 -0.42
CA PRO A 48 -6.86 9.41 0.79
C PRO A 48 -8.21 8.68 1.02
N ASP A 49 -9.14 8.75 0.08
CA ASP A 49 -10.41 8.02 0.10
C ASP A 49 -10.27 6.57 -0.41
N TRP A 50 -10.79 5.64 0.38
CA TRP A 50 -10.81 4.21 0.06
C TRP A 50 -11.60 3.94 -1.22
N GLN A 51 -12.80 4.53 -1.33
CA GLN A 51 -13.72 4.23 -2.42
C GLN A 51 -13.18 4.75 -3.75
N TRP A 52 -12.59 5.94 -3.76
CA TRP A 52 -11.88 6.51 -4.89
C TRP A 52 -10.74 5.59 -5.35
N THR A 53 -9.92 5.11 -4.41
CA THR A 53 -8.78 4.23 -4.73
C THR A 53 -9.25 2.92 -5.38
N VAL A 54 -10.26 2.27 -4.80
CA VAL A 54 -10.82 1.02 -5.34
C VAL A 54 -11.43 1.25 -6.72
N GLN A 55 -12.24 2.30 -6.89
CA GLN A 55 -12.83 2.62 -8.19
C GLN A 55 -11.78 2.95 -9.26
N LYS A 56 -10.73 3.68 -8.89
CA LYS A 56 -9.61 3.99 -9.79
C LYS A 56 -8.94 2.71 -10.25
N LEU A 57 -8.61 1.79 -9.33
CA LEU A 57 -7.99 0.48 -9.65
C LEU A 57 -8.90 -0.42 -10.51
N GLN A 58 -10.22 -0.36 -10.30
CA GLN A 58 -11.20 -1.09 -11.11
C GLN A 58 -11.29 -0.56 -12.55
N ARG A 59 -11.19 0.77 -12.73
CA ARG A 59 -11.21 1.41 -14.05
C ARG A 59 -9.93 1.20 -14.84
N MET A 60 -8.82 0.84 -14.19
CA MET A 60 -7.58 0.52 -14.91
C MET A 60 -7.73 -0.80 -15.69
N GLY A 61 -7.33 -0.81 -16.96
CA GLY A 61 -7.31 -2.05 -17.76
C GLY A 61 -6.42 -3.15 -17.14
N THR A 62 -6.71 -4.43 -17.38
CA THR A 62 -6.07 -5.54 -16.65
C THR A 62 -4.68 -5.95 -17.17
N LYS A 63 -4.27 -5.46 -18.35
CA LYS A 63 -3.11 -5.99 -19.09
C LYS A 63 -1.85 -5.12 -19.01
N GLY A 64 -1.95 -3.87 -18.55
CA GLY A 64 -0.82 -2.94 -18.51
C GLY A 64 0.07 -3.11 -17.27
N ILE A 65 1.37 -2.85 -17.42
CA ILE A 65 2.37 -2.93 -16.34
C ILE A 65 1.94 -2.08 -15.14
N ASP A 66 1.58 -0.81 -15.36
CA ASP A 66 1.18 0.10 -14.28
C ASP A 66 -0.07 -0.40 -13.55
N SER A 67 -1.01 -1.02 -14.27
CA SER A 67 -2.20 -1.57 -13.65
C SER A 67 -1.94 -2.83 -12.82
N CYS A 68 -1.01 -3.68 -13.26
CA CYS A 68 -0.54 -4.81 -12.46
C CYS A 68 0.22 -4.33 -11.22
N LEU A 69 1.15 -3.38 -11.39
CA LEU A 69 1.91 -2.79 -10.28
C LEU A 69 1.01 -2.09 -9.28
N ALA A 70 0.04 -1.28 -9.72
CA ALA A 70 -0.90 -0.60 -8.84
C ALA A 70 -1.68 -1.57 -7.97
N ARG A 71 -2.15 -2.70 -8.53
CA ARG A 71 -2.87 -3.74 -7.76
C ARG A 71 -1.96 -4.49 -6.80
N LEU A 72 -0.77 -4.90 -7.24
CA LEU A 72 0.21 -5.54 -6.36
C LEU A 72 0.58 -4.62 -5.19
N TYR A 73 0.83 -3.35 -5.49
CA TYR A 73 1.22 -2.36 -4.51
C TYR A 73 0.09 -2.06 -3.52
N PHE A 74 -1.14 -1.91 -4.00
CA PHE A 74 -2.33 -1.78 -3.16
C PHE A 74 -2.46 -2.96 -2.18
N GLN A 75 -2.30 -4.20 -2.66
CA GLN A 75 -2.31 -5.39 -1.81
C GLN A 75 -1.16 -5.39 -0.79
N ALA A 76 0.05 -5.01 -1.21
CA ALA A 76 1.22 -4.94 -0.35
C ALA A 76 1.04 -3.90 0.77
N CYS A 77 0.53 -2.71 0.44
CA CYS A 77 0.22 -1.66 1.41
C CYS A 77 -0.82 -2.14 2.43
N ILE A 78 -1.95 -2.70 1.98
CA ILE A 78 -2.97 -3.24 2.89
C ILE A 78 -2.36 -4.24 3.87
N TYR A 79 -1.62 -5.21 3.36
CA TYR A 79 -1.02 -6.25 4.19
C TYR A 79 -0.01 -5.68 5.20
N LEU A 80 0.92 -4.84 4.74
CA LEU A 80 2.00 -4.33 5.58
C LEU A 80 1.52 -3.30 6.61
N ILE A 81 0.56 -2.44 6.25
CA ILE A 81 -0.08 -1.49 7.17
C ILE A 81 -0.85 -2.25 8.25
N TRP A 82 -1.66 -3.23 7.86
CA TRP A 82 -2.39 -4.06 8.81
C TRP A 82 -1.45 -4.81 9.76
N ARG A 83 -0.35 -5.37 9.20
CA ARG A 83 0.67 -6.06 10.00
C ARG A 83 1.36 -5.13 10.98
N GLU A 84 1.77 -3.93 10.55
CA GLU A 84 2.36 -2.92 11.43
C GLU A 84 1.40 -2.53 12.56
N ARG A 85 0.14 -2.23 12.22
CA ARG A 85 -0.88 -1.86 13.20
C ARG A 85 -1.05 -2.94 14.26
N ASN A 86 -1.14 -4.21 13.86
CA ASN A 86 -1.25 -5.32 14.81
C ASN A 86 0.01 -5.52 15.64
N SER A 87 1.19 -5.35 15.03
CA SER A 87 2.48 -5.38 15.72
C SER A 87 2.49 -4.37 16.88
N ARG A 88 2.09 -3.12 16.61
CA ARG A 88 2.02 -2.05 17.63
C ARG A 88 1.02 -2.35 18.73
N ARG A 89 -0.15 -2.90 18.38
CA ARG A 89 -1.18 -3.32 19.33
C ARG A 89 -0.68 -4.41 20.28
N HIS A 90 0.24 -5.25 19.83
CA HIS A 90 0.88 -6.29 20.66
C HIS A 90 2.23 -5.85 21.23
N HIS A 91 2.44 -4.54 21.38
CA HIS A 91 3.62 -3.92 21.99
C HIS A 91 4.97 -4.35 21.36
N GLN A 92 4.95 -4.72 20.08
CA GLN A 92 6.17 -4.99 19.33
C GLN A 92 6.89 -3.68 18.92
N PRO A 93 8.17 -3.74 18.54
CA PRO A 93 8.90 -2.59 18.05
C PRO A 93 8.18 -1.89 16.90
N ARG A 94 8.11 -0.55 16.98
CA ARG A 94 7.44 0.29 15.99
C ARG A 94 8.37 0.57 14.83
N ASN A 95 7.90 0.37 13.60
CA ASN A 95 8.62 0.82 12.42
C ASN A 95 8.30 2.29 12.13
N SER A 96 9.32 3.06 11.77
CA SER A 96 9.12 4.38 11.18
C SER A 96 8.50 4.26 9.79
N VAL A 97 7.93 5.37 9.29
CA VAL A 97 7.39 5.43 7.91
C VAL A 97 8.45 4.99 6.90
N VAL A 98 9.69 5.48 7.03
CA VAL A 98 10.80 5.16 6.13
C VAL A 98 11.16 3.67 6.18
N GLN A 99 11.17 3.07 7.38
CA GLN A 99 11.40 1.62 7.50
C GLN A 99 10.30 0.83 6.80
N LEU A 100 9.03 1.21 6.97
CA LEU A 100 7.92 0.50 6.36
C LEU A 100 7.84 0.71 4.84
N GLN A 101 8.23 1.88 4.33
CA GLN A 101 8.43 2.13 2.90
C GLN A 101 9.51 1.21 2.32
N ARG A 102 10.66 1.07 2.97
CA ARG A 102 11.73 0.13 2.55
C ARG A 102 11.27 -1.33 2.58
N LEU A 103 10.50 -1.72 3.59
CA LEU A 103 9.90 -3.07 3.65
C LEU A 103 8.90 -3.29 2.51
N THR A 104 8.13 -2.27 2.15
CA THR A 104 7.17 -2.31 1.05
C THR A 104 7.87 -2.45 -0.30
N ASP A 105 8.90 -1.65 -0.54
CA ASP A 105 9.75 -1.77 -1.73
C ASP A 105 10.39 -3.16 -1.84
N LYS A 106 10.98 -3.68 -0.75
CA LYS A 106 11.54 -5.03 -0.72
C LYS A 106 10.47 -6.10 -1.03
N ALA A 107 9.28 -5.98 -0.45
CA ALA A 107 8.18 -6.91 -0.69
C ALA A 107 7.74 -6.90 -2.17
N MET A 108 7.64 -5.71 -2.77
CA MET A 108 7.30 -5.54 -4.17
C MET A 108 8.36 -6.15 -5.10
N ARG A 109 9.65 -5.85 -4.88
CA ARG A 109 10.75 -6.45 -5.66
C ARG A 109 10.73 -7.97 -5.57
N ASN A 110 10.67 -8.52 -4.36
CA ASN A 110 10.62 -9.96 -4.13
C ASN A 110 9.42 -10.59 -4.84
N LYS A 111 8.24 -9.95 -4.77
CA LYS A 111 7.05 -10.43 -5.45
C LYS A 111 7.23 -10.42 -6.98
N ILE A 112 7.75 -9.34 -7.56
CA ILE A 112 8.00 -9.23 -9.00
C ILE A 112 9.00 -10.30 -9.46
N TYR A 113 10.12 -10.48 -8.74
CA TYR A 113 11.11 -11.53 -9.04
C TYR A 113 10.51 -12.93 -8.98
N SER A 114 9.60 -13.19 -8.03
CA SER A 114 8.96 -14.51 -7.89
C SER A 114 8.07 -14.91 -9.06
N LEU A 115 7.65 -13.96 -9.90
CA LEU A 115 6.76 -14.23 -11.04
C LEU A 115 7.47 -14.94 -12.20
N LYS A 116 8.81 -14.98 -12.21
CA LYS A 116 9.65 -15.76 -13.15
C LYS A 116 9.18 -15.67 -14.61
N TYR A 117 8.97 -14.46 -15.11
CA TYR A 117 8.49 -14.27 -16.47
C TYR A 117 9.49 -14.80 -17.51
N PRO A 118 9.01 -15.43 -18.61
CA PRO A 118 9.86 -15.76 -19.74
C PRO A 118 10.34 -14.49 -20.44
N THR A 119 11.43 -14.61 -21.20
CA THR A 119 11.94 -13.57 -22.10
C THR A 119 10.81 -13.09 -23.03
N ASP A 120 10.72 -11.78 -23.27
CA ASP A 120 9.67 -11.11 -24.06
C ASP A 120 8.23 -11.14 -23.49
N HIS A 121 8.06 -11.54 -22.23
CA HIS A 121 6.75 -11.40 -21.59
C HIS A 121 6.33 -9.93 -21.48
N ARG A 122 5.05 -9.62 -21.75
CA ARG A 122 4.49 -8.25 -21.69
C ARG A 122 4.70 -7.52 -20.35
N LEU A 123 4.92 -8.28 -19.27
CA LEU A 123 5.19 -7.76 -17.92
C LEU A 123 6.68 -7.83 -17.53
N GLY A 124 7.58 -8.16 -18.45
CA GLY A 124 9.02 -8.24 -18.20
C GLY A 124 9.63 -6.93 -17.72
N GLY A 125 9.02 -5.79 -18.07
CA GLY A 125 9.42 -4.47 -17.59
C GLY A 125 8.94 -4.10 -16.18
N MET A 126 8.20 -4.96 -15.47
CA MET A 126 7.61 -4.62 -14.15
C MET A 126 8.63 -4.14 -13.14
N LEU A 127 9.79 -4.81 -13.05
CA LEU A 127 10.81 -4.45 -12.07
C LEU A 127 11.45 -3.09 -12.40
N ARG A 128 11.79 -2.87 -13.67
CA ARG A 128 12.30 -1.59 -14.16
C ARG A 128 11.31 -0.46 -13.85
N ARG A 129 10.03 -0.68 -14.19
CA ARG A 129 8.98 0.28 -13.92
C ARG A 129 8.78 0.52 -12.42
N TRP A 130 8.93 -0.50 -11.58
CA TRP A 130 8.88 -0.35 -10.12
C TRP A 130 10.00 0.55 -9.59
N PHE A 131 11.23 0.43 -10.11
CA PHE A 131 12.32 1.34 -9.76
C PHE A 131 12.02 2.80 -10.14
N GLU A 132 11.44 3.03 -11.32
CA GLU A 132 11.08 4.39 -11.77
C GLU A 132 10.06 5.09 -10.86
N VAL A 133 9.15 4.34 -10.22
CA VAL A 133 8.10 4.91 -9.36
C VAL A 133 8.46 4.95 -7.88
N THR A 134 9.61 4.39 -7.50
CA THR A 134 10.07 4.32 -6.09
C THR A 134 11.34 5.13 -5.81
N MET A 135 12.05 5.56 -6.86
CA MET A 135 13.21 6.45 -6.78
C MET A 135 12.81 7.91 -6.60
#